data_AF-A0A179I9B1-F1
#
_entry.id   AF-A0A179I9B1-F1
#
_cell.length_a   1.000
_cell.length_b   1.000
_cell.length_c   1.000
_cell.angle_alpha   90.00
_cell.angle_beta   90.00
_cell.angle_gamma   90.00
#
_symmetry.space_group_name_H-M   'P 1'
#
loop_
_entity.id
_entity.type
_entity.pdbx_description
1 polymer ?
#
loop_
_entity_poly.entity_id
_entity_poly.type
_entity_poly.pdbx_seq_one_letter_code
_entity_poly.pdbx_strand_id
1 'polypeptide(L)'
;MPAAGHRSAQGIDTALLNALYWESDKCATVTRLLSGLGRTLHRAAAVELKRVCQQVHGLRGAMLALADLFPLHTESVYYYLNHLDMVLPSISKTLDDIQILCPGHRRLDDAGWDHLLDTMFDESNQKLELEGRFKLYTRFFDNLFLGLIQSPKFDWRRAEGLRVQMMDLREDSGMPLPQEFSTVFYPFNELPAARARRQYYIEHWAIETVDRRPEVASAFEQGCLYVYRWPPSLQPGSYANLHSSSSFGPYTHWNRTGIPDKSKLLFRRGFDNDALSFTVFINNINRLPYVMLRTLLDNVPLYECRPLSDLRIMRSETKLHLSRWSPSQEGFIHWAVLHFQFFEELVVIQCTLLSLKAQTSLAAKAISHDEAVFRDDTRIWETDIKDNGVRHKLAIYRDDLTGTKRLYACVANGERYQAYTPAWTIFFSNRRAKPQMECLGDYKLIIYETSLYTFGDRYLTSKHNPRCFEITFRHRQGTTQS
;
A
#
# COMPACT_ATOMS: atom_id res chain seq x y z
N MET A 1 10.32 25.80 27.34
CA MET A 1 11.39 24.96 27.90
C MET A 1 11.06 23.51 27.59
N PRO A 2 11.90 22.78 26.83
CA PRO A 2 11.65 21.37 26.56
C PRO A 2 11.97 20.57 27.82
N ALA A 3 11.03 19.70 28.22
CA ALA A 3 11.20 18.82 29.37
C ALA A 3 12.43 17.93 29.15
N ALA A 4 13.35 17.98 30.11
CA ALA A 4 14.51 17.10 30.18
C ALA A 4 14.03 15.65 30.29
N GLY A 5 14.31 14.83 29.28
CA GLY A 5 13.92 13.42 29.26
C GLY A 5 14.01 12.72 27.91
N HIS A 6 14.20 13.41 26.79
CA HIS A 6 14.43 12.76 25.50
C HIS A 6 15.93 12.71 25.20
N ARG A 7 16.66 11.86 25.92
CA ARG A 7 17.94 11.38 25.42
C ARG A 7 17.63 10.58 24.16
N SER A 8 18.21 10.96 23.03
CA SER A 8 18.00 10.26 21.76
C SER A 8 18.42 8.80 21.93
N ALA A 9 17.46 7.88 21.88
CA ALA A 9 17.72 6.45 21.96
C ALA A 9 18.15 5.91 20.58
N GLN A 10 19.16 6.55 19.96
CA GLN A 10 19.62 6.32 18.57
C GLN A 10 20.08 4.88 18.25
N GLY A 11 20.01 3.95 19.21
CA GLY A 11 20.29 2.53 19.02
C GLY A 11 19.10 1.60 19.32
N ILE A 12 18.20 1.96 20.24
CA ILE A 12 17.06 1.09 20.64
C ILE A 12 16.00 1.09 19.54
N ASP A 13 15.73 2.25 18.95
CA ASP A 13 14.86 2.41 17.80
C ASP A 13 15.30 1.53 16.62
N THR A 14 16.60 1.51 16.35
CA THR A 14 17.22 0.73 15.29
C THR A 14 17.23 -0.75 15.62
N ALA A 15 17.48 -1.13 16.88
CA ALA A 15 17.41 -2.52 17.32
C ALA A 15 15.99 -3.09 17.20
N LEU A 16 14.97 -2.36 17.68
CA LEU A 16 13.57 -2.79 17.58
C LEU A 16 13.06 -2.75 16.14
N LEU A 17 13.51 -1.80 15.32
CA LEU A 17 13.21 -1.82 13.89
C LEU A 17 13.82 -3.04 13.20
N ASN A 18 15.08 -3.36 13.48
CA ASN A 18 15.72 -4.57 12.96
C ASN A 18 15.00 -5.84 13.47
N ALA A 19 14.55 -5.85 14.72
CA ALA A 19 13.74 -6.94 15.27
C ALA A 19 12.40 -7.08 14.53
N LEU A 20 11.71 -5.99 14.20
CA LEU A 20 10.50 -6.04 13.36
C LEU A 20 10.76 -6.72 12.02
N TYR A 21 11.84 -6.34 11.33
CA TYR A 21 12.20 -6.96 10.06
C TYR A 21 12.58 -8.43 10.22
N TRP A 22 13.35 -8.77 11.26
CA TRP A 22 13.73 -10.14 11.57
C TRP A 22 12.51 -11.03 11.84
N GLU A 23 11.60 -10.59 12.70
CA GLU A 23 10.36 -11.33 13.00
C GLU A 23 9.43 -11.42 11.78
N SER A 24 9.44 -10.40 10.91
CA SER A 24 8.73 -10.45 9.62
C SER A 24 9.30 -11.51 8.67
N ASP A 25 10.62 -11.71 8.68
CA ASP A 25 11.26 -12.78 7.90
C ASP A 25 10.99 -14.16 8.49
N LYS A 26 11.01 -14.29 9.83
CA LYS A 26 10.56 -15.52 10.50
C LYS A 26 9.12 -15.88 10.10
N CYS A 27 8.21 -14.91 10.00
CA CYS A 27 6.86 -15.15 9.51
C CYS A 27 6.85 -15.73 8.08
N ALA A 28 7.70 -15.23 7.17
CA ALA A 28 7.82 -15.76 5.82
C ALA A 28 8.37 -17.19 5.81
N THR A 29 9.35 -17.48 6.67
CA THR A 29 9.91 -18.82 6.86
C THR A 29 8.88 -19.80 7.40
N VAL A 30 8.15 -19.43 8.46
CA VAL A 30 7.03 -20.23 9.01
C VAL A 30 5.94 -20.45 7.97
N THR A 31 5.58 -19.42 7.19
CA THR A 31 4.57 -19.56 6.14
C THR A 31 4.99 -20.56 5.06
N ARG A 32 6.27 -20.53 4.62
CA ARG A 32 6.81 -21.51 3.67
C ARG A 32 6.80 -22.92 4.24
N LEU A 33 7.22 -23.05 5.49
CA LEU A 33 7.26 -24.31 6.21
C LEU A 33 5.87 -24.93 6.32
N LEU A 34 4.90 -24.17 6.82
CA LEU A 34 3.50 -24.58 6.95
C LEU A 34 2.86 -24.88 5.58
N SER A 35 3.09 -24.04 4.57
CA SER A 35 2.55 -24.28 3.22
C SER A 35 3.08 -25.55 2.58
N GLY A 36 4.30 -25.99 2.93
CA GLY A 36 4.85 -27.27 2.52
C GLY A 36 4.05 -28.47 3.04
N LEU A 37 3.41 -28.33 4.21
CA LEU A 37 2.59 -29.37 4.85
C LEU A 37 1.24 -29.58 4.16
N GLY A 38 0.69 -28.54 3.53
CA GLY A 38 -0.66 -28.59 2.95
C GLY A 38 -0.86 -29.63 1.84
N ARG A 39 0.22 -30.24 1.32
CA ARG A 39 0.17 -31.32 0.32
C ARG A 39 -0.12 -32.70 0.92
N THR A 40 0.10 -32.89 2.23
CA THR A 40 -0.04 -34.17 2.93
C THR A 40 -1.26 -34.25 3.82
N LEU A 41 -1.89 -33.11 4.14
CA LEU A 41 -3.04 -33.04 5.04
C LEU A 41 -4.38 -33.37 4.34
N HIS A 42 -5.33 -33.93 5.09
CA HIS A 42 -6.71 -34.07 4.62
C HIS A 42 -7.41 -32.70 4.46
N ARG A 43 -8.52 -32.68 3.71
CA ARG A 43 -9.20 -31.44 3.27
C ARG A 43 -9.56 -30.48 4.41
N ALA A 44 -9.96 -30.99 5.58
CA ALA A 44 -10.33 -30.14 6.72
C ALA A 44 -9.12 -29.44 7.34
N ALA A 45 -8.08 -30.20 7.70
CA ALA A 45 -6.81 -29.67 8.22
C ALA A 45 -6.13 -28.73 7.22
N ALA A 46 -6.18 -29.03 5.92
CA ALA A 46 -5.66 -28.15 4.87
C ALA A 46 -6.35 -26.77 4.81
N VAL A 47 -7.66 -26.70 5.12
CA VAL A 47 -8.39 -25.42 5.17
C VAL A 47 -7.99 -24.61 6.41
N GLU A 48 -7.79 -25.26 7.55
CA GLU A 48 -7.34 -24.61 8.77
C GLU A 48 -5.89 -24.11 8.66
N LEU A 49 -4.98 -24.94 8.15
CA LEU A 49 -3.61 -24.56 7.80
C LEU A 49 -3.59 -23.30 6.93
N LYS A 50 -4.46 -23.25 5.90
CA LYS A 50 -4.57 -22.08 5.03
C LYS A 50 -4.99 -20.83 5.79
N ARG A 51 -5.90 -20.93 6.78
CA ARG A 51 -6.28 -19.80 7.63
C ARG A 51 -5.11 -19.34 8.49
N VAL A 52 -4.36 -20.26 9.11
CA VAL A 52 -3.16 -19.93 9.89
C VAL A 52 -2.12 -19.23 9.02
N CYS A 53 -1.79 -19.76 7.83
CA CYS A 53 -0.87 -19.12 6.88
C CYS A 53 -1.34 -17.70 6.49
N GLN A 54 -2.65 -17.49 6.30
CA GLN A 54 -3.20 -16.17 6.03
C GLN A 54 -3.00 -15.21 7.22
N GLN A 55 -3.17 -15.67 8.46
CA GLN A 55 -2.91 -14.83 9.64
C GLN A 55 -1.42 -14.52 9.82
N VAL A 56 -0.52 -15.48 9.58
CA VAL A 56 0.94 -15.25 9.62
C VAL A 56 1.36 -14.23 8.55
N HIS A 57 0.81 -14.35 7.33
CA HIS A 57 1.05 -13.36 6.27
C HIS A 57 0.49 -11.98 6.62
N GLY A 58 -0.70 -11.93 7.24
CA GLY A 58 -1.30 -10.70 7.74
C GLY A 58 -0.43 -10.00 8.79
N LEU A 59 0.05 -10.76 9.78
CA LEU A 59 0.97 -10.27 10.81
C LEU A 59 2.25 -9.70 10.20
N ARG A 60 2.86 -10.44 9.26
CA ARG A 60 4.05 -9.98 8.54
C ARG A 60 3.81 -8.62 7.87
N GLY A 61 2.70 -8.49 7.13
CA GLY A 61 2.33 -7.24 6.47
C GLY A 61 2.10 -6.09 7.45
N ALA A 62 1.47 -6.36 8.60
CA ALA A 62 1.22 -5.35 9.62
C ALA A 62 2.53 -4.85 10.29
N MET A 63 3.47 -5.75 10.60
CA MET A 63 4.79 -5.39 11.13
C MET A 63 5.58 -4.52 10.14
N LEU A 64 5.62 -4.92 8.86
CA LEU A 64 6.32 -4.17 7.81
C LEU A 64 5.65 -2.82 7.53
N ALA A 65 4.32 -2.75 7.55
CA ALA A 65 3.59 -1.49 7.41
C ALA A 65 3.89 -0.52 8.55
N LEU A 66 3.99 -1.00 9.78
CA LEU A 66 4.41 -0.17 10.91
C LEU A 66 5.88 0.26 10.78
N ALA A 67 6.77 -0.65 10.38
CA ALA A 67 8.20 -0.36 10.18
C ALA A 67 8.42 0.75 9.12
N ASP A 68 7.63 0.75 8.05
CA ASP A 68 7.68 1.77 6.99
C ASP A 68 7.27 3.18 7.48
N LEU A 69 6.67 3.31 8.68
CA LEU A 69 6.35 4.60 9.27
C LEU A 69 7.50 5.22 10.06
N PHE A 70 8.53 4.44 10.42
CA PHE A 70 9.64 4.92 11.25
C PHE A 70 10.34 6.14 10.61
N PRO A 71 10.67 6.13 9.30
CA PRO A 71 11.25 7.31 8.65
C PRO A 71 10.34 8.54 8.63
N LEU A 72 9.02 8.37 8.67
CA LEU A 72 8.05 9.49 8.60
C LEU A 72 7.79 10.14 9.96
N HIS A 73 8.09 9.42 11.05
CA HIS A 73 7.67 9.74 12.41
C HIS A 73 8.79 9.52 13.45
N THR A 74 10.00 9.97 13.15
CA THR A 74 11.21 9.70 13.94
C THR A 74 11.08 10.07 15.43
N GLU A 75 10.33 11.13 15.77
CA GLU A 75 10.10 11.52 17.16
C GLU A 75 8.89 10.80 17.78
N SER A 76 7.86 10.49 16.99
CA SER A 76 6.65 9.89 17.52
C SER A 76 6.81 8.39 17.80
N VAL A 77 7.78 7.74 17.15
CA VAL A 77 8.11 6.32 17.35
C VAL A 77 8.47 6.01 18.80
N TYR A 78 9.07 6.96 19.55
CA TYR A 78 9.44 6.75 20.95
C TYR A 78 8.26 6.36 21.84
N TYR A 79 7.04 6.81 21.54
CA TYR A 79 5.85 6.43 22.30
C TYR A 79 5.43 4.96 22.11
N TYR A 80 5.98 4.29 21.10
CA TYR A 80 5.62 2.94 20.69
C TYR A 80 6.70 1.90 21.01
N LEU A 81 7.94 2.30 21.32
CA LEU A 81 9.06 1.38 21.51
C LEU A 81 8.80 0.36 22.63
N ASN A 82 8.28 0.78 23.79
CA ASN A 82 7.98 -0.15 24.89
C ASN A 82 6.85 -1.12 24.52
N HIS A 83 5.88 -0.69 23.70
CA HIS A 83 4.82 -1.55 23.19
C HIS A 83 5.37 -2.59 22.20
N LEU A 84 6.39 -2.24 21.42
CA LEU A 84 7.09 -3.16 20.52
C LEU A 84 7.94 -4.17 21.29
N ASP A 85 8.70 -3.71 22.28
CA ASP A 85 9.54 -4.56 23.13
C ASP A 85 8.71 -5.58 23.94
N MET A 86 7.46 -5.23 24.26
CA MET A 86 6.50 -6.15 24.86
C MET A 86 6.04 -7.25 23.90
N VAL A 87 5.66 -6.89 22.66
CA VAL A 87 4.98 -7.81 21.74
C VAL A 87 5.93 -8.68 20.91
N LEU A 88 7.08 -8.13 20.49
CA LEU A 88 8.01 -8.82 19.59
C LEU A 88 8.54 -10.14 20.16
N PRO A 89 8.95 -10.23 21.43
CA PRO A 89 9.38 -11.50 22.01
C PRO A 89 8.27 -12.57 22.03
N SER A 90 7.02 -12.17 22.31
CA SER A 90 5.87 -13.10 22.30
C SER A 90 5.60 -13.67 20.92
N ILE A 91 5.76 -12.84 19.88
CA ILE A 91 5.71 -13.28 18.48
C ILE A 91 6.86 -14.23 18.18
N SER A 92 8.09 -13.86 18.55
CA SER A 92 9.29 -14.66 18.34
C SER A 92 9.13 -16.06 18.94
N LYS A 93 8.67 -16.15 20.19
CA LYS A 93 8.39 -17.42 20.87
C LYS A 93 7.40 -18.28 20.11
N THR A 94 6.27 -17.70 19.67
CA THR A 94 5.26 -18.42 18.89
C THR A 94 5.82 -18.94 17.56
N LEU A 95 6.61 -18.14 16.85
CA LEU A 95 7.22 -18.52 15.57
C LEU A 95 8.32 -19.57 15.75
N ASP A 96 9.11 -19.48 16.82
CA ASP A 96 10.16 -20.43 17.15
C ASP A 96 9.56 -21.79 17.56
N ASP A 97 8.48 -21.78 18.35
CA ASP A 97 7.76 -23.00 18.73
C ASP A 97 7.23 -23.76 17.50
N ILE A 98 6.66 -23.06 16.51
CA ILE A 98 6.22 -23.70 15.26
C ILE A 98 7.41 -24.32 14.52
N GLN A 99 8.54 -23.62 14.44
CA GLN A 99 9.72 -24.14 13.76
C GLN A 99 10.32 -25.37 14.46
N ILE A 100 10.29 -25.38 15.80
CA ILE A 100 10.76 -26.50 16.62
C ILE A 100 9.83 -27.71 16.47
N LEU A 101 8.52 -27.51 16.53
CA LEU A 101 7.51 -28.57 16.45
C LEU A 101 7.35 -29.12 15.03
N CYS A 102 7.71 -28.34 14.02
CA CYS A 102 7.66 -28.75 12.62
C CYS A 102 9.06 -28.74 11.96
N PRO A 103 10.00 -29.60 12.38
CA PRO A 103 11.34 -29.62 11.79
C PRO A 103 11.24 -29.99 10.30
N GLY A 104 11.87 -29.19 9.44
CA GLY A 104 11.70 -29.17 7.97
C GLY A 104 12.02 -30.45 7.18
N HIS A 105 12.18 -31.60 7.85
CA HIS A 105 12.53 -32.90 7.28
C HIS A 105 11.48 -33.99 7.59
N ARG A 106 10.47 -33.73 8.42
CA ARG A 106 9.37 -34.68 8.67
C ARG A 106 8.13 -34.29 7.85
N ARG A 107 7.57 -35.27 7.13
CA ARG A 107 6.19 -35.14 6.63
C ARG A 107 5.28 -35.15 7.87
N LEU A 108 4.72 -34.00 8.25
CA LEU A 108 3.60 -34.01 9.20
C LEU A 108 2.36 -34.47 8.43
N ASP A 109 1.80 -35.58 8.87
CA ASP A 109 0.45 -36.01 8.55
C ASP A 109 -0.55 -35.28 9.47
N ASP A 110 -1.83 -35.62 9.35
CA ASP A 110 -2.89 -35.01 10.18
C ASP A 110 -2.59 -35.14 11.69
N ALA A 111 -2.06 -36.28 12.14
CA ALA A 111 -1.70 -36.48 13.54
C ALA A 111 -0.59 -35.52 13.99
N GLY A 112 0.37 -35.22 13.11
CA GLY A 112 1.38 -34.21 13.35
C GLY A 112 0.83 -32.78 13.42
N TRP A 113 -0.16 -32.46 12.58
CA TRP A 113 -0.86 -31.17 12.61
C TRP A 113 -1.69 -31.00 13.89
N ASP A 114 -2.45 -32.01 14.26
CA ASP A 114 -3.24 -32.02 15.49
C ASP A 114 -2.32 -31.92 16.71
N HIS A 115 -1.21 -32.66 16.73
CA HIS A 115 -0.21 -32.56 17.80
C HIS A 115 0.40 -31.15 17.90
N LEU A 116 0.68 -30.48 16.78
CA LEU A 116 1.14 -29.09 16.80
C LEU A 116 0.08 -28.18 17.46
N LEU A 117 -1.18 -28.29 17.02
CA LEU A 117 -2.26 -27.47 17.55
C LEU A 117 -2.47 -27.74 19.04
N ASP A 118 -2.54 -28.99 19.46
CA ASP A 118 -2.70 -29.41 20.86
C ASP A 118 -1.50 -28.98 21.72
N THR A 119 -0.27 -29.10 21.22
CA THR A 119 0.92 -28.67 21.98
C THR A 119 0.96 -27.16 22.14
N MET A 120 0.53 -26.42 21.11
CA MET A 120 0.44 -24.97 21.17
C MET A 120 -0.80 -24.51 21.94
N PHE A 121 -1.83 -25.34 22.09
CA PHE A 121 -3.07 -25.06 22.79
C PHE A 121 -3.09 -25.74 24.16
N ASP A 122 -2.82 -24.98 25.21
CA ASP A 122 -2.87 -25.50 26.58
C ASP A 122 -4.28 -25.32 27.17
N GLU A 123 -5.04 -26.42 27.22
CA GLU A 123 -6.40 -26.46 27.77
C GLU A 123 -6.47 -26.06 29.25
N SER A 124 -5.38 -26.27 30.01
CA SER A 124 -5.38 -26.06 31.46
C SER A 124 -5.47 -24.60 31.90
N ASN A 125 -5.15 -23.67 30.98
CA ASN A 125 -5.08 -22.22 31.24
C ASN A 125 -5.97 -21.37 30.31
N GLN A 126 -6.95 -21.96 29.60
CA GLN A 126 -7.81 -21.26 28.62
C GLN A 126 -7.00 -20.46 27.57
N LYS A 127 -5.87 -21.01 27.08
CA LYS A 127 -4.98 -20.28 26.18
C LYS A 127 -5.63 -20.03 24.82
N LEU A 128 -5.30 -18.89 24.24
CA LEU A 128 -5.73 -18.52 22.90
C LEU A 128 -5.17 -19.50 21.86
N GLU A 129 -6.04 -20.03 20.98
CA GLU A 129 -5.68 -20.87 19.84
C GLU A 129 -4.65 -20.19 18.92
N LEU A 130 -3.89 -20.98 18.16
CA LEU A 130 -2.83 -20.47 17.29
C LEU A 130 -3.32 -19.42 16.28
N GLU A 131 -4.44 -19.68 15.60
CA GLU A 131 -5.06 -18.69 14.69
C GLU A 131 -5.45 -17.40 15.45
N GLY A 132 -5.96 -17.56 16.68
CA GLY A 132 -6.31 -16.46 17.57
C GLY A 132 -5.11 -15.60 17.97
N ARG A 133 -3.95 -16.21 18.27
CA ARG A 133 -2.70 -15.50 18.61
C ARG A 133 -2.26 -14.59 17.48
N PHE A 134 -2.17 -15.12 16.25
CA PHE A 134 -1.79 -14.30 15.09
C PHE A 134 -2.79 -13.17 14.80
N LYS A 135 -4.09 -13.40 15.00
CA LYS A 135 -5.11 -12.34 14.92
C LYS A 135 -4.90 -11.26 15.97
N LEU A 136 -4.58 -11.64 17.21
CA LEU A 136 -4.31 -10.70 18.30
C LEU A 136 -3.08 -9.84 17.99
N TYR A 137 -1.96 -10.47 17.60
CA TYR A 137 -0.75 -9.76 17.18
C TYR A 137 -1.04 -8.78 16.03
N THR A 138 -1.71 -9.24 14.96
CA THR A 138 -2.02 -8.40 13.79
C THR A 138 -2.88 -7.19 14.19
N ARG A 139 -3.94 -7.41 14.98
CA ARG A 139 -4.82 -6.34 15.46
C ARG A 139 -4.08 -5.32 16.33
N PHE A 140 -3.10 -5.77 17.11
CA PHE A 140 -2.25 -4.88 17.91
C PHE A 140 -1.42 -3.98 16.99
N PHE A 141 -0.71 -4.55 16.01
CA PHE A 141 0.07 -3.78 15.03
C PHE A 141 -0.79 -2.82 14.20
N ASP A 142 -1.96 -3.24 13.74
CA ASP A 142 -2.92 -2.36 13.04
C ASP A 142 -3.31 -1.16 13.90
N ASN A 143 -3.50 -1.37 15.21
CA ASN A 143 -3.85 -0.30 16.13
C ASN A 143 -2.66 0.66 16.37
N LEU A 144 -1.44 0.13 16.54
CA LEU A 144 -0.22 0.96 16.62
C LEU A 144 -0.03 1.79 15.35
N PHE A 145 -0.25 1.19 14.18
CA PHE A 145 -0.19 1.86 12.88
C PHE A 145 -1.17 3.04 12.84
N LEU A 146 -2.45 2.81 13.19
CA LEU A 146 -3.47 3.86 13.25
C LEU A 146 -3.10 5.00 14.22
N GLY A 147 -2.49 4.66 15.35
CA GLY A 147 -1.98 5.62 16.32
C GLY A 147 -0.86 6.49 15.74
N LEU A 148 0.12 5.86 15.07
CA LEU A 148 1.30 6.54 14.57
C LEU A 148 0.95 7.51 13.42
N ILE A 149 0.03 7.12 12.52
CA ILE A 149 -0.48 8.01 11.46
C ILE A 149 -1.52 9.03 11.94
N GLN A 150 -1.85 9.02 13.24
CA GLN A 150 -2.86 9.89 13.85
C GLN A 150 -4.24 9.78 13.17
N SER A 151 -4.64 8.56 12.82
CA SER A 151 -5.93 8.32 12.16
C SER A 151 -7.09 8.63 13.11
N PRO A 152 -8.18 9.25 12.64
CA PRO A 152 -9.40 9.42 13.46
C PRO A 152 -10.02 8.07 13.85
N LYS A 153 -9.69 6.99 13.11
CA LYS A 153 -10.12 5.61 13.39
C LYS A 153 -9.36 4.99 14.57
N PHE A 154 -8.30 5.63 15.06
CA PHE A 154 -7.58 5.16 16.24
C PHE A 154 -8.49 5.17 17.47
N ASP A 155 -8.51 4.05 18.19
CA ASP A 155 -9.24 3.89 19.44
C ASP A 155 -8.28 3.42 20.53
N TRP A 156 -7.99 4.32 21.47
CA TRP A 156 -7.06 4.06 22.57
C TRP A 156 -7.62 3.05 23.58
N ARG A 157 -8.94 2.94 23.75
CA ARG A 157 -9.53 1.94 24.67
C ARG A 157 -9.35 0.55 24.09
N ARG A 158 -9.54 0.42 22.78
CA ARG A 158 -9.23 -0.82 22.06
C ARG A 158 -7.74 -1.14 22.12
N ALA A 159 -6.87 -0.15 21.94
CA ALA A 159 -5.41 -0.31 22.06
C ALA A 159 -5.03 -0.90 23.42
N GLU A 160 -5.59 -0.32 24.49
CA GLU A 160 -5.34 -0.75 25.86
C GLU A 160 -5.87 -2.16 26.14
N GLY A 161 -7.08 -2.48 25.67
CA GLY A 161 -7.62 -3.83 25.78
C GLY A 161 -6.81 -4.89 25.04
N LEU A 162 -6.22 -4.53 23.88
CA LEU A 162 -5.29 -5.42 23.15
C LEU A 162 -3.96 -5.56 23.90
N ARG A 163 -3.47 -4.49 24.54
CA ARG A 163 -2.25 -4.52 25.37
C ARG A 163 -2.40 -5.47 26.55
N VAL A 164 -3.55 -5.44 27.24
CA VAL A 164 -3.84 -6.36 28.35
C VAL A 164 -3.85 -7.81 27.86
N GLN A 165 -4.60 -8.12 26.80
CA GLN A 165 -4.60 -9.47 26.20
C GLN A 165 -3.20 -9.94 25.77
N MET A 166 -2.33 -9.03 25.34
CA MET A 166 -0.95 -9.35 24.99
C MET A 166 -0.10 -9.72 26.21
N MET A 167 -0.32 -9.03 27.33
CA MET A 167 0.35 -9.29 28.59
C MET A 167 -0.11 -10.63 29.18
N ASP A 168 -1.40 -10.91 29.15
CA ASP A 168 -1.97 -12.20 29.59
C ASP A 168 -1.37 -13.35 28.76
N LEU A 169 -1.36 -13.22 27.43
CA LEU A 169 -0.74 -14.22 26.54
C LEU A 169 0.76 -14.41 26.81
N ARG A 170 1.46 -13.35 27.19
CA ARG A 170 2.90 -13.39 27.53
C ARG A 170 3.12 -14.15 28.84
N GLU A 171 2.30 -13.87 29.86
CA GLU A 171 2.33 -14.57 31.14
C GLU A 171 2.03 -16.07 30.97
N ASP A 172 1.01 -16.40 30.17
CA ASP A 172 0.64 -17.78 29.81
C ASP A 172 1.77 -18.54 29.08
N SER A 173 2.63 -17.80 28.39
CA SER A 173 3.80 -18.32 27.68
C SER A 173 5.03 -18.49 28.58
N GLY A 174 4.90 -18.22 29.88
CA GLY A 174 5.98 -18.28 30.87
C GLY A 174 7.08 -17.24 30.61
N MET A 175 6.77 -16.18 29.84
CA MET A 175 7.74 -15.17 29.46
C MET A 175 7.81 -14.10 30.56
N PRO A 176 9.01 -13.77 31.07
CA PRO A 176 9.13 -12.73 32.08
C PRO A 176 8.65 -11.40 31.52
N LEU A 177 8.12 -10.56 32.40
CA LEU A 177 7.92 -9.15 32.12
C LEU A 177 9.24 -8.54 31.58
N PRO A 178 9.20 -7.71 30.52
CA PRO A 178 10.40 -7.02 30.03
C PRO A 178 11.20 -6.41 31.18
N GLN A 179 12.46 -6.82 31.33
CA GLN A 179 13.29 -6.44 32.50
C GLN A 179 13.61 -4.93 32.52
N GLU A 180 13.46 -4.24 31.39
CA GLU A 180 13.75 -2.82 31.21
C GLU A 180 12.52 -1.90 31.41
N PHE A 181 11.56 -2.25 32.27
CA PHE A 181 10.51 -1.31 32.74
C PHE A 181 11.04 -0.16 33.62
N SER A 182 12.27 0.30 33.40
CA SER A 182 12.72 1.60 33.92
C SER A 182 11.89 2.77 33.35
N THR A 183 11.12 2.54 32.28
CA THR A 183 10.17 3.51 31.73
C THR A 183 8.74 2.92 31.64
N VAL A 184 7.79 3.59 32.30
CA VAL A 184 6.35 3.29 32.27
C VAL A 184 5.87 3.30 30.81
N PHE A 185 5.05 2.31 30.40
CA PHE A 185 4.40 2.33 29.08
C PHE A 185 3.75 3.68 28.84
N TYR A 186 3.99 4.30 27.68
CA TYR A 186 3.29 5.53 27.35
C TYR A 186 1.79 5.23 27.18
N PRO A 187 0.90 5.84 27.99
CA PRO A 187 -0.52 5.52 27.94
C PRO A 187 -1.15 5.87 26.59
N PHE A 188 -1.93 4.95 26.02
CA PHE A 188 -2.56 5.17 24.71
C PHE A 188 -3.52 6.36 24.69
N ASN A 189 -4.16 6.69 25.82
CA ASN A 189 -5.03 7.85 25.97
C ASN A 189 -4.28 9.19 25.93
N GLU A 190 -2.96 9.19 26.17
CA GLU A 190 -2.13 10.38 26.12
C GLU A 190 -1.56 10.65 24.73
N LEU A 191 -1.58 9.66 23.83
CA LEU A 191 -1.07 9.81 22.47
C LEU A 191 -1.74 10.95 21.70
N PRO A 192 -1.02 11.63 20.79
CA PRO A 192 -1.61 12.65 19.92
C PRO A 192 -2.85 12.16 19.17
N ALA A 193 -2.83 10.90 18.70
CA ALA A 193 -3.95 10.28 18.00
C ALA A 193 -5.22 10.16 18.86
N ALA A 194 -5.10 9.95 20.17
CA ALA A 194 -6.26 9.90 21.08
C ALA A 194 -6.94 11.27 21.21
N ARG A 195 -6.20 12.36 20.98
CA ARG A 195 -6.68 13.75 21.03
C ARG A 195 -7.19 14.25 19.69
N ALA A 196 -6.79 13.61 18.58
CA ALA A 196 -7.11 14.02 17.22
C ALA A 196 -8.62 14.04 16.90
N ARG A 197 -9.45 13.26 17.63
CA ARG A 197 -10.92 13.21 17.45
C ARG A 197 -11.66 14.55 17.67
N ARG A 198 -10.96 15.63 18.04
CA ARG A 198 -11.55 16.96 18.34
C ARG A 198 -11.27 18.05 17.32
N GLN A 199 -10.47 17.79 16.29
CA GLN A 199 -10.16 18.78 15.24
C GLN A 199 -10.70 18.31 13.88
N TYR A 200 -11.03 19.26 13.01
CA TYR A 200 -11.50 19.03 11.64
C TYR A 200 -10.49 18.20 10.84
N TYR A 201 -10.53 16.87 10.98
CA TYR A 201 -9.70 15.95 10.21
C TYR A 201 -10.26 15.90 8.78
N ILE A 202 -9.57 16.58 7.87
CA ILE A 202 -9.82 16.45 6.44
C ILE A 202 -8.87 15.38 5.92
N GLU A 203 -9.45 14.22 5.62
CA GLU A 203 -8.73 13.15 4.94
C GLU A 203 -8.32 13.64 3.55
N HIS A 204 -7.08 13.35 3.14
CA HIS A 204 -6.61 13.77 1.83
C HIS A 204 -7.26 12.88 0.77
N TRP A 205 -7.80 13.44 -0.32
CA TRP A 205 -8.54 12.70 -1.36
C TRP A 205 -7.83 11.42 -1.84
N ALA A 206 -6.51 11.47 -1.98
CA ALA A 206 -5.71 10.34 -2.47
C ALA A 206 -5.81 9.08 -1.60
N ILE A 207 -6.06 9.23 -0.30
CA ILE A 207 -6.20 8.11 0.64
C ILE A 207 -7.42 7.28 0.24
N GLU A 208 -8.58 7.93 0.15
CA GLU A 208 -9.83 7.28 -0.23
C GLU A 208 -9.78 6.72 -1.65
N THR A 209 -9.25 7.50 -2.60
CA THR A 209 -9.16 7.09 -4.02
C THR A 209 -8.34 5.81 -4.19
N VAL A 210 -7.20 5.69 -3.50
CA VAL A 210 -6.30 4.55 -3.66
C VAL A 210 -6.76 3.34 -2.86
N ASP A 211 -7.38 3.53 -1.69
CA ASP A 211 -7.89 2.44 -0.86
C ASP A 211 -9.24 1.88 -1.33
N ARG A 212 -9.93 2.59 -2.24
CA ARG A 212 -11.15 2.10 -2.89
C ARG A 212 -10.85 0.87 -3.75
N ARG A 213 -11.31 -0.29 -3.29
CA ARG A 213 -11.22 -1.55 -4.05
C ARG A 213 -12.41 -1.69 -5.00
N PRO A 214 -12.19 -1.96 -6.29
CA PRO A 214 -13.29 -2.25 -7.20
C PRO A 214 -13.90 -3.61 -6.83
N GLU A 215 -15.22 -3.78 -7.05
CA GLU A 215 -15.89 -5.07 -6.83
C GLU A 215 -15.35 -6.17 -7.76
N VAL A 216 -14.99 -5.77 -8.98
CA VAL A 216 -14.38 -6.63 -10.00
C VAL A 216 -13.13 -5.93 -10.50
N ALA A 217 -11.98 -6.60 -10.36
CA ALA A 217 -10.70 -6.16 -10.91
C ALA A 217 -10.27 -7.09 -12.04
N SER A 218 -9.69 -6.51 -13.09
CA SER A 218 -9.14 -7.22 -14.23
C SER A 218 -7.70 -7.63 -13.89
N ALA A 219 -7.51 -8.90 -13.52
CA ALA A 219 -6.19 -9.45 -13.34
C ALA A 219 -5.45 -9.50 -14.69
N PHE A 220 -4.16 -9.16 -14.70
CA PHE A 220 -3.32 -9.48 -15.84
C PHE A 220 -3.13 -11.00 -15.89
N GLU A 221 -3.46 -11.64 -17.02
CA GLU A 221 -3.30 -13.10 -17.14
C GLU A 221 -1.82 -13.48 -17.01
N GLN A 222 -1.54 -14.61 -16.33
CA GLN A 222 -0.17 -15.14 -16.21
C GLN A 222 0.51 -15.33 -17.57
N GLY A 223 -0.27 -15.54 -18.64
CA GLY A 223 0.23 -15.62 -20.02
C GLY A 223 0.72 -14.30 -20.61
N CYS A 224 0.17 -13.15 -20.22
CA CYS A 224 0.62 -11.83 -20.70
C CYS A 224 2.05 -11.48 -20.27
N LEU A 225 2.60 -12.20 -19.28
CA LEU A 225 3.99 -12.11 -18.86
C LEU A 225 4.97 -12.86 -19.79
N TYR A 226 4.47 -13.66 -20.75
CA TYR A 226 5.27 -14.50 -21.66
C TYR A 226 5.12 -14.17 -23.16
N VAL A 227 4.29 -13.21 -23.55
CA VAL A 227 3.84 -13.06 -24.97
C VAL A 227 4.86 -12.42 -25.91
N TYR A 228 5.97 -11.83 -25.43
CA TYR A 228 7.06 -11.42 -26.32
C TYR A 228 8.17 -12.48 -26.37
N ARG A 229 8.22 -13.16 -27.50
CA ARG A 229 9.17 -14.19 -27.93
C ARG A 229 10.58 -13.60 -28.06
N TRP A 230 11.44 -13.84 -27.06
CA TRP A 230 12.88 -13.51 -27.11
C TRP A 230 13.68 -14.70 -27.68
N PRO A 231 14.85 -14.46 -28.33
CA PRO A 231 15.54 -15.48 -29.11
C PRO A 231 15.98 -16.70 -28.30
N PRO A 232 16.11 -17.89 -28.93
CA PRO A 232 16.26 -19.18 -28.25
C PRO A 232 17.61 -19.44 -27.55
N SER A 233 18.44 -18.41 -27.33
CA SER A 233 19.85 -18.58 -26.99
C SER A 233 20.23 -18.35 -25.53
N LEU A 234 19.28 -18.22 -24.58
CA LEU A 234 19.59 -17.97 -23.17
C LEU A 234 18.86 -18.95 -22.23
N GLN A 235 19.61 -19.52 -21.27
CA GLN A 235 19.26 -20.71 -20.50
C GLN A 235 18.12 -20.50 -19.48
N PRO A 236 17.30 -21.52 -19.17
CA PRO A 236 16.08 -21.40 -18.34
C PRO A 236 16.28 -21.19 -16.82
N GLY A 237 17.46 -20.74 -16.37
CA GLY A 237 17.81 -20.63 -14.95
C GLY A 237 17.79 -19.22 -14.35
N SER A 238 17.72 -18.15 -15.15
CA SER A 238 17.85 -16.76 -14.69
C SER A 238 16.54 -15.97 -14.60
N TYR A 239 15.40 -16.60 -14.91
CA TYR A 239 14.14 -15.89 -15.21
C TYR A 239 13.19 -15.69 -14.01
N ALA A 240 13.52 -16.18 -12.82
CA ALA A 240 12.69 -15.95 -11.62
C ALA A 240 12.60 -14.46 -11.22
N ASN A 241 13.54 -13.62 -11.66
CA ASN A 241 13.62 -12.19 -11.35
C ASN A 241 12.93 -11.27 -12.37
N LEU A 242 12.31 -11.80 -13.44
CA LEU A 242 11.76 -10.95 -14.52
C LEU A 242 10.37 -10.36 -14.20
N HIS A 243 9.75 -10.82 -13.12
CA HIS A 243 8.39 -10.45 -12.71
C HIS A 243 8.34 -9.79 -11.33
N SER A 244 9.50 -9.56 -10.70
CA SER A 244 9.60 -8.88 -9.41
C SER A 244 9.75 -7.37 -9.60
N SER A 245 9.11 -6.60 -8.73
CA SER A 245 9.35 -5.16 -8.65
C SER A 245 10.78 -4.91 -8.17
N SER A 246 11.37 -3.84 -8.69
CA SER A 246 12.78 -3.51 -8.44
C SER A 246 12.94 -2.02 -8.16
N SER A 247 13.82 -1.71 -7.22
CA SER A 247 14.41 -0.38 -7.02
C SER A 247 15.87 -0.41 -7.47
N PHE A 248 16.42 0.74 -7.85
CA PHE A 248 17.81 0.83 -8.36
C PHE A 248 18.72 1.73 -7.53
N GLY A 249 18.23 2.27 -6.41
CA GLY A 249 18.99 3.13 -5.52
C GLY A 249 19.30 4.54 -6.09
N PRO A 250 20.11 5.33 -5.35
CA PRO A 250 20.94 4.94 -4.21
C PRO A 250 20.16 4.63 -2.93
N TYR A 251 20.66 3.63 -2.19
CA TYR A 251 20.07 3.17 -0.94
C TYR A 251 20.65 3.87 0.29
N THR A 252 19.80 4.09 1.27
CA THR A 252 20.15 4.66 2.57
C THR A 252 19.47 3.90 3.70
N HIS A 253 19.93 4.09 4.94
CA HIS A 253 19.23 3.58 6.12
C HIS A 253 18.06 4.48 6.52
N TRP A 254 17.11 3.93 7.27
CA TRP A 254 15.87 4.59 7.66
C TRP A 254 16.08 5.98 8.31
N ASN A 255 17.12 6.12 9.14
CA ASN A 255 17.48 7.35 9.86
C ASN A 255 18.26 8.38 9.03
N ARG A 256 18.58 8.06 7.76
CA ARG A 256 19.31 8.93 6.83
C ARG A 256 18.48 9.35 5.62
N THR A 257 17.18 9.09 5.64
CA THR A 257 16.25 9.42 4.55
C THR A 257 16.03 10.93 4.38
N GLY A 258 16.32 11.74 5.41
CA GLY A 258 16.10 13.19 5.39
C GLY A 258 14.61 13.58 5.40
N ILE A 259 13.71 12.65 5.72
CA ILE A 259 12.28 12.90 5.80
C ILE A 259 11.98 13.70 7.07
N PRO A 260 11.29 14.85 6.99
CA PRO A 260 10.90 15.59 8.18
C PRO A 260 9.87 14.82 9.02
N ASP A 261 10.02 14.89 10.34
CA ASP A 261 9.08 14.30 11.30
C ASP A 261 7.65 14.83 11.10
N LYS A 262 6.67 13.96 11.39
CA LYS A 262 5.23 14.20 11.22
C LYS A 262 4.81 14.43 9.77
N SER A 263 5.55 13.87 8.81
CA SER A 263 5.12 13.83 7.42
C SER A 263 3.83 12.99 7.30
N LYS A 264 2.84 13.48 6.55
CA LYS A 264 1.51 12.87 6.47
C LYS A 264 1.52 11.73 5.47
N LEU A 265 1.41 10.49 5.92
CA LEU A 265 1.16 9.34 5.05
C LEU A 265 -0.11 9.59 4.21
N LEU A 266 -0.01 9.34 2.90
CA LEU A 266 -1.18 9.20 2.03
C LEU A 266 -1.53 7.73 1.86
N PHE A 267 -0.64 6.93 1.28
CA PHE A 267 -0.90 5.50 1.11
C PHE A 267 0.40 4.71 0.97
N ARG A 268 0.28 3.41 1.20
CA ARG A 268 1.37 2.42 1.09
C ARG A 268 0.92 1.25 0.23
N ARG A 269 1.80 0.74 -0.63
CA ARG A 269 1.60 -0.52 -1.36
C ARG A 269 2.84 -1.41 -1.23
N GLY A 270 2.60 -2.69 -0.97
CA GLY A 270 3.63 -3.72 -0.92
C GLY A 270 3.70 -4.47 -2.24
N PHE A 271 4.91 -4.83 -2.66
CA PHE A 271 5.21 -5.60 -3.85
C PHE A 271 6.07 -6.81 -3.48
N ASP A 272 5.90 -7.90 -4.22
CA ASP A 272 6.72 -9.13 -4.07
C ASP A 272 6.69 -9.68 -2.64
N ASN A 273 5.48 -9.96 -2.15
CA ASN A 273 5.24 -10.26 -0.74
C ASN A 273 5.87 -9.21 0.19
N ASP A 274 5.67 -7.93 -0.14
CA ASP A 274 6.18 -6.81 0.65
C ASP A 274 7.71 -6.79 0.80
N ALA A 275 8.47 -7.47 -0.07
CA ALA A 275 9.92 -7.32 -0.15
C ALA A 275 10.31 -5.90 -0.60
N LEU A 276 9.48 -5.29 -1.45
CA LEU A 276 9.54 -3.88 -1.80
C LEU A 276 8.26 -3.18 -1.32
N SER A 277 8.37 -2.03 -0.69
CA SER A 277 7.21 -1.16 -0.39
C SER A 277 7.35 0.19 -1.05
N PHE A 278 6.20 0.72 -1.43
CA PHE A 278 6.00 1.99 -2.08
C PHE A 278 5.10 2.85 -1.19
N THR A 279 5.66 3.91 -0.63
CA THR A 279 4.98 4.78 0.33
C THR A 279 4.91 6.19 -0.21
N VAL A 280 3.71 6.76 -0.29
CA VAL A 280 3.48 8.14 -0.73
C VAL A 280 3.02 8.97 0.45
N PHE A 281 3.62 10.14 0.62
CA PHE A 281 3.34 11.02 1.76
C PHE A 281 3.48 12.50 1.39
N ILE A 282 2.90 13.38 2.20
CA ILE A 282 3.10 14.83 2.14
C ILE A 282 4.16 15.22 3.15
N ASN A 283 5.24 15.83 2.66
CA ASN A 283 6.33 16.32 3.49
C ASN A 283 5.83 17.46 4.41
N ASN A 284 6.13 17.36 5.70
CA ASN A 284 5.58 18.28 6.69
C ASN A 284 6.13 19.71 6.59
N ILE A 285 7.34 19.90 6.04
CA ILE A 285 7.99 21.22 5.93
C ILE A 285 7.50 21.94 4.66
N ASN A 286 7.71 21.33 3.50
CA ASN A 286 7.44 22.00 2.22
C ASN A 286 6.04 21.72 1.66
N ARG A 287 5.27 20.82 2.28
CA ARG A 287 3.91 20.43 1.88
C ARG A 287 3.81 19.80 0.47
N LEU A 288 4.93 19.32 -0.08
CA LEU A 288 4.96 18.63 -1.38
C LEU A 288 4.82 17.11 -1.20
N PRO A 289 4.31 16.39 -2.21
CA PRO A 289 4.25 14.93 -2.24
C PRO A 289 5.62 14.33 -2.51
N TYR A 290 5.93 13.30 -1.73
CA TYR A 290 7.14 12.49 -1.83
C TYR A 290 6.78 11.03 -1.98
N VAL A 291 7.70 10.28 -2.58
CA VAL A 291 7.68 8.83 -2.63
C VAL A 291 8.88 8.31 -1.88
N MET A 292 8.64 7.38 -0.96
CA MET A 292 9.66 6.56 -0.32
C MET A 292 9.50 5.11 -0.78
N LEU A 293 10.61 4.53 -1.21
CA LEU A 293 10.74 3.10 -1.44
C LEU A 293 11.49 2.49 -0.27
N ARG A 294 11.05 1.30 0.15
CA ARG A 294 11.87 0.40 0.97
C ARG A 294 12.05 -0.91 0.23
N THR A 295 13.27 -1.40 0.21
CA THR A 295 13.64 -2.70 -0.38
C THR A 295 14.37 -3.53 0.66
N LEU A 296 13.99 -4.79 0.81
CA LEU A 296 14.73 -5.74 1.64
C LEU A 296 15.84 -6.37 0.78
N LEU A 297 17.09 -6.06 1.09
CA LEU A 297 18.26 -6.74 0.53
C LEU A 297 18.85 -7.63 1.62
N ASP A 298 18.80 -8.95 1.43
CA ASP A 298 19.22 -9.93 2.46
C ASP A 298 18.58 -9.65 3.83
N ASN A 299 17.28 -9.32 3.83
CA ASN A 299 16.49 -8.91 5.01
C ASN A 299 16.94 -7.62 5.70
N VAL A 300 17.89 -6.89 5.13
CA VAL A 300 18.25 -5.54 5.58
C VAL A 300 17.36 -4.52 4.87
N PRO A 301 16.62 -3.68 5.62
CA PRO A 301 15.76 -2.67 5.04
C PRO A 301 16.58 -1.48 4.53
N LEU A 302 16.50 -1.24 3.23
CA LEU A 302 17.13 -0.12 2.55
C LEU A 302 16.07 0.82 1.99
N TYR A 303 16.30 2.12 2.12
CA TYR A 303 15.31 3.14 1.80
C TYR A 303 15.84 4.13 0.77
N GLU A 304 14.95 4.63 -0.07
CA GLU A 304 15.20 5.79 -0.90
C GLU A 304 13.97 6.68 -0.93
N CYS A 305 14.17 8.00 -0.89
CA CYS A 305 13.10 8.98 -0.86
C CYS A 305 13.33 10.07 -1.90
N ARG A 306 12.30 10.42 -2.66
CA ARG A 306 12.35 11.48 -3.67
C ARG A 306 11.05 12.29 -3.70
N PRO A 307 11.13 13.60 -3.95
CA PRO A 307 9.95 14.38 -4.26
C PRO A 307 9.36 13.89 -5.58
N LEU A 308 8.03 13.87 -5.67
CA LEU A 308 7.33 13.37 -6.85
C LEU A 308 7.56 14.25 -8.09
N SER A 309 7.94 15.51 -7.90
CA SER A 309 8.35 16.43 -8.96
C SER A 309 9.54 15.91 -9.77
N ASP A 310 10.43 15.15 -9.16
CA ASP A 310 11.71 14.74 -9.76
C ASP A 310 11.60 13.41 -10.51
N LEU A 311 10.44 12.76 -10.44
CA LEU A 311 10.19 11.44 -11.01
C LEU A 311 9.36 11.56 -12.28
N ARG A 312 9.82 10.92 -13.35
CA ARG A 312 9.02 10.66 -14.55
C ARG A 312 8.22 9.39 -14.33
N ILE A 313 6.90 9.45 -14.59
CA ILE A 313 5.96 8.37 -14.30
C ILE A 313 5.41 7.82 -15.61
N MET A 314 5.87 6.63 -15.99
CA MET A 314 5.48 5.98 -17.24
C MET A 314 4.87 4.63 -16.95
N ARG A 315 3.75 4.32 -17.59
CA ARG A 315 3.25 2.96 -17.67
C ARG A 315 3.89 2.24 -18.86
N SER A 316 4.21 0.96 -18.66
CA SER A 316 4.51 0.01 -19.72
C SER A 316 3.88 -1.33 -19.34
N GLU A 317 2.95 -1.83 -20.14
CA GLU A 317 2.26 -3.10 -19.94
C GLU A 317 1.62 -3.21 -18.54
N THR A 318 2.12 -4.13 -17.72
CA THR A 318 1.72 -4.43 -16.33
C THR A 318 2.55 -3.67 -15.29
N LYS A 319 3.39 -2.73 -15.74
CA LYS A 319 4.43 -2.10 -14.92
C LYS A 319 4.26 -0.59 -14.85
N LEU A 320 4.61 -0.05 -13.69
CA LEU A 320 4.80 1.38 -13.51
C LEU A 320 6.29 1.67 -13.37
N HIS A 321 6.85 2.37 -14.34
CA HIS A 321 8.23 2.84 -14.36
C HIS A 321 8.30 4.23 -13.75
N LEU A 322 9.07 4.33 -12.68
CA LEU A 322 9.47 5.60 -12.09
C LEU A 322 10.92 5.84 -12.50
N SER A 323 11.19 6.91 -13.23
CA SER A 323 12.53 7.24 -13.70
C SER A 323 12.97 8.60 -13.19
N ARG A 324 14.27 8.77 -12.97
CA ARG A 324 14.87 10.05 -12.55
C ARG A 324 15.87 10.53 -13.58
N TRP A 325 16.09 11.84 -13.65
CA TRP A 325 17.18 12.38 -14.45
C TRP A 325 18.53 12.00 -13.84
N SER A 326 19.46 11.53 -14.68
CA SER A 326 20.84 11.26 -14.31
C SER A 326 21.76 12.22 -15.04
N PRO A 327 22.47 13.13 -14.33
CA PRO A 327 23.46 14.00 -14.96
C PRO A 327 24.59 13.22 -15.64
N SER A 328 24.99 12.08 -15.10
CA SER A 328 26.11 11.29 -15.65
C SER A 328 25.78 10.53 -16.92
N GLN A 329 24.50 10.22 -17.16
CA GLN A 329 24.03 9.54 -18.37
C GLN A 329 23.29 10.49 -19.32
N GLU A 330 23.19 11.78 -18.98
CA GLU A 330 22.41 12.80 -19.71
C GLU A 330 21.01 12.31 -20.11
N GLY A 331 20.35 11.59 -19.20
CA GLY A 331 19.10 10.91 -19.54
C GLY A 331 18.30 10.42 -18.34
N PHE A 332 17.08 9.97 -18.62
CA PHE A 332 16.23 9.34 -17.61
C PHE A 332 16.66 7.89 -17.39
N ILE A 333 16.99 7.56 -16.16
CA ILE A 333 17.29 6.20 -15.72
C ILE A 333 16.18 5.68 -14.83
N HIS A 334 15.96 4.36 -14.83
CA HIS A 334 14.99 3.77 -13.91
C HIS A 334 15.41 3.99 -12.46
N TRP A 335 14.46 4.47 -11.68
CA TRP A 335 14.54 4.58 -10.25
C TRP A 335 13.83 3.41 -9.57
N ALA A 336 12.63 3.08 -10.08
CA ALA A 336 11.91 1.86 -9.73
C ALA A 336 11.04 1.35 -10.88
N VAL A 337 10.77 0.05 -10.87
CA VAL A 337 9.82 -0.63 -11.75
C VAL A 337 8.90 -1.46 -10.87
N LEU A 338 7.62 -1.09 -10.82
CA LEU A 338 6.62 -1.71 -9.96
C LEU A 338 5.69 -2.58 -10.79
N HIS A 339 5.57 -3.86 -10.46
CA HIS A 339 4.71 -4.82 -11.15
C HIS A 339 3.36 -4.92 -10.47
N PHE A 340 2.28 -4.72 -11.22
CA PHE A 340 0.93 -4.81 -10.70
C PHE A 340 0.25 -6.10 -11.14
N GLN A 341 -0.55 -6.67 -10.24
CA GLN A 341 -1.38 -7.83 -10.55
C GLN A 341 -2.69 -7.43 -11.24
N PHE A 342 -3.20 -6.24 -10.92
CA PHE A 342 -4.50 -5.76 -11.39
C PHE A 342 -4.37 -4.47 -12.18
N PHE A 343 -5.08 -4.40 -13.30
CA PHE A 343 -5.08 -3.24 -14.19
C PHE A 343 -5.61 -1.98 -13.51
N GLU A 344 -6.73 -2.09 -12.80
CA GLU A 344 -7.38 -0.95 -12.16
C GLU A 344 -6.46 -0.32 -11.10
N GLU A 345 -5.78 -1.13 -10.30
CA GLU A 345 -4.84 -0.65 -9.27
C GLU A 345 -3.66 0.11 -9.90
N LEU A 346 -3.07 -0.44 -10.96
CA LEU A 346 -1.99 0.22 -11.71
C LEU A 346 -2.42 1.60 -12.19
N VAL A 347 -3.58 1.68 -12.84
CA VAL A 347 -4.10 2.93 -13.44
C VAL A 347 -4.46 3.95 -12.37
N VAL A 348 -5.10 3.53 -11.28
CA VAL A 348 -5.47 4.41 -10.16
C VAL A 348 -4.22 4.98 -9.50
N ILE A 349 -3.19 4.18 -9.28
CA ILE A 349 -1.93 4.66 -8.70
C ILE A 349 -1.22 5.61 -9.66
N GLN A 350 -1.10 5.26 -10.95
CA GLN A 350 -0.50 6.16 -11.94
C GLN A 350 -1.21 7.52 -11.96
N CYS A 351 -2.54 7.53 -12.08
CA CYS A 351 -3.32 8.76 -12.12
C CYS A 351 -3.21 9.56 -10.81
N THR A 352 -3.22 8.88 -9.66
CA THR A 352 -3.05 9.53 -8.36
C THR A 352 -1.71 10.25 -8.27
N LEU A 353 -0.62 9.59 -8.69
CA LEU A 353 0.71 10.20 -8.68
C LEU A 353 0.81 11.38 -9.64
N LEU A 354 0.28 11.25 -10.86
CA LEU A 354 0.25 12.36 -11.82
C LEU A 354 -0.54 13.56 -11.27
N SER A 355 -1.69 13.33 -10.65
CA SER A 355 -2.49 14.40 -10.05
C SER A 355 -1.81 15.05 -8.85
N LEU A 356 -1.14 14.28 -7.99
CA LEU A 356 -0.32 14.81 -6.90
C LEU A 356 0.82 15.67 -7.45
N LYS A 357 1.57 15.16 -8.45
CA LYS A 357 2.67 15.87 -9.11
C LYS A 357 2.21 17.20 -9.70
N ALA A 358 1.04 17.21 -10.32
CA ALA A 358 0.50 18.39 -10.96
C ALA A 358 0.03 19.45 -9.96
N GLN A 359 -0.56 19.05 -8.84
CA GLN A 359 -1.06 20.00 -7.85
C GLN A 359 0.05 20.79 -7.16
N THR A 360 1.29 20.29 -7.18
CA THR A 360 2.39 20.84 -6.39
C THR A 360 3.48 21.53 -7.17
N SER A 361 3.45 21.42 -8.50
CA SER A 361 4.45 22.06 -9.34
C SER A 361 4.01 23.47 -9.73
N LEU A 362 4.89 24.44 -9.56
CA LEU A 362 4.73 25.79 -10.10
C LEU A 362 5.12 25.87 -11.58
N ALA A 363 5.73 24.81 -12.13
CA ALA A 363 6.12 24.77 -13.52
C ALA A 363 4.88 24.63 -14.42
N ALA A 364 4.82 25.44 -15.48
CA ALA A 364 3.72 25.44 -16.44
C ALA A 364 3.48 24.08 -17.14
N LYS A 365 4.44 23.15 -17.06
CA LYS A 365 4.39 21.79 -17.63
C LYS A 365 4.94 20.74 -16.65
N ALA A 366 4.31 20.57 -15.50
CA ALA A 366 4.78 19.58 -14.53
C ALA A 366 4.61 18.13 -15.00
N ILE A 367 3.58 17.87 -15.80
CA ILE A 367 3.36 16.59 -16.48
C ILE A 367 3.87 16.75 -17.92
N SER A 368 4.84 15.92 -18.32
CA SER A 368 5.29 15.88 -19.70
C SER A 368 4.25 15.23 -20.61
N HIS A 369 4.29 15.53 -21.92
CA HIS A 369 3.37 14.90 -22.88
C HIS A 369 3.49 13.38 -22.87
N ASP A 370 4.70 12.85 -22.76
CA ASP A 370 4.92 11.41 -22.69
C ASP A 370 4.27 10.75 -21.46
N GLU A 371 4.32 11.39 -20.29
CA GLU A 371 3.67 10.89 -19.07
C GLU A 371 2.14 10.93 -19.15
N ALA A 372 1.60 11.83 -19.97
CA ALA A 372 0.17 11.94 -20.24
C ALA A 372 -0.35 10.90 -21.25
N VAL A 373 0.54 10.24 -22.00
CA VAL A 373 0.17 9.25 -23.02
C VAL A 373 0.15 7.85 -22.41
N PHE A 374 -1.00 7.20 -22.47
CA PHE A 374 -1.17 5.80 -22.08
C PHE A 374 -0.80 4.89 -23.25
N ARG A 375 0.48 4.51 -23.37
CA ARG A 375 1.03 3.80 -24.54
C ARG A 375 0.41 2.41 -24.77
N ASP A 376 0.00 1.73 -23.70
CA ASP A 376 -0.59 0.38 -23.75
C ASP A 376 -2.13 0.40 -23.74
N ASP A 377 -2.73 1.58 -23.90
CA ASP A 377 -4.17 1.74 -24.01
C ASP A 377 -4.53 2.24 -25.42
N THR A 378 -5.30 1.45 -26.17
CA THR A 378 -5.93 1.93 -27.41
C THR A 378 -6.97 3.00 -27.08
N ARG A 379 -6.75 4.23 -27.55
CA ARG A 379 -7.75 5.31 -27.49
C ARG A 379 -8.82 5.11 -28.56
N ILE A 380 -10.04 4.76 -28.14
CA ILE A 380 -11.17 4.48 -29.04
C ILE A 380 -11.86 5.76 -29.48
N TRP A 381 -11.99 6.71 -28.55
CA TRP A 381 -12.79 7.92 -28.76
C TRP A 381 -12.33 9.05 -27.84
N GLU A 382 -12.51 10.30 -28.27
CA GLU A 382 -12.19 11.50 -27.49
C GLU A 382 -13.17 12.64 -27.81
N THR A 383 -13.54 13.44 -26.80
CA THR A 383 -14.24 14.72 -26.96
C THR A 383 -13.90 15.70 -25.84
N ASP A 384 -14.39 16.93 -25.94
CA ASP A 384 -14.34 17.92 -24.87
C ASP A 384 -15.61 17.88 -24.01
N ILE A 385 -15.42 17.90 -22.69
CA ILE A 385 -16.50 18.08 -21.70
C ILE A 385 -16.24 19.32 -20.84
N LYS A 386 -17.29 19.79 -20.16
CA LYS A 386 -17.16 20.82 -19.13
C LYS A 386 -17.48 20.21 -17.78
N ASP A 387 -16.54 20.29 -16.85
CA ASP A 387 -16.68 19.73 -15.52
C ASP A 387 -16.10 20.69 -14.48
N ASN A 388 -16.88 20.99 -13.45
CA ASN A 388 -16.58 21.99 -12.42
C ASN A 388 -16.02 23.32 -12.95
N GLY A 389 -16.55 23.79 -14.09
CA GLY A 389 -16.16 25.06 -14.70
C GLY A 389 -14.87 25.01 -15.51
N VAL A 390 -14.22 23.85 -15.61
CA VAL A 390 -12.95 23.63 -16.32
C VAL A 390 -13.21 22.77 -17.55
N ARG A 391 -12.49 23.05 -18.64
CA ARG A 391 -12.53 22.18 -19.83
C ARG A 391 -11.68 20.93 -19.59
N HIS A 392 -12.27 19.78 -19.88
CA HIS A 392 -11.59 18.49 -19.81
C HIS A 392 -11.65 17.78 -21.16
N LYS A 393 -10.63 16.98 -21.41
CA LYS A 393 -10.62 15.96 -22.43
C LYS A 393 -11.21 14.69 -21.83
N LEU A 394 -12.31 14.20 -22.41
CA LEU A 394 -12.90 12.91 -22.09
C LEU A 394 -12.54 11.92 -23.19
N ALA A 395 -11.98 10.77 -22.81
CA ALA A 395 -11.63 9.72 -23.73
C ALA A 395 -12.12 8.35 -23.24
N ILE A 396 -12.40 7.47 -24.21
CA ILE A 396 -12.60 6.04 -23.96
C ILE A 396 -11.30 5.34 -24.33
N TYR A 397 -10.71 4.67 -23.34
CA TYR A 397 -9.56 3.81 -23.53
C TYR A 397 -9.96 2.34 -23.41
N ARG A 398 -9.27 1.49 -24.15
CA ARG A 398 -9.27 0.04 -23.96
C ARG A 398 -7.84 -0.40 -23.73
N ASP A 399 -7.62 -1.06 -22.60
CA ASP A 399 -6.34 -1.69 -22.28
C ASP A 399 -6.03 -2.81 -23.28
N ASP A 400 -4.81 -2.83 -23.80
CA ASP A 400 -4.45 -3.76 -24.87
C ASP A 400 -4.22 -5.19 -24.36
N LEU A 401 -3.84 -5.35 -23.09
CA LEU A 401 -3.56 -6.66 -22.48
C LEU A 401 -4.81 -7.35 -21.94
N THR A 402 -5.58 -6.65 -21.11
CA THR A 402 -6.80 -7.19 -20.54
C THR A 402 -7.94 -7.07 -21.55
N GLY A 403 -8.04 -5.97 -22.29
CA GLY A 403 -9.23 -5.60 -23.07
C GLY A 403 -10.26 -4.79 -22.26
N THR A 404 -9.95 -4.43 -21.02
CA THR A 404 -10.84 -3.66 -20.14
C THR A 404 -10.97 -2.22 -20.64
N LYS A 405 -12.21 -1.72 -20.68
CA LYS A 405 -12.51 -0.36 -21.12
C LYS A 405 -12.62 0.58 -19.92
N ARG A 406 -12.22 1.84 -20.10
CA ARG A 406 -12.44 2.90 -19.12
C ARG A 406 -12.82 4.21 -19.78
N LEU A 407 -13.65 4.99 -19.10
CA LEU A 407 -13.77 6.42 -19.33
C LEU A 407 -12.70 7.13 -18.52
N TYR A 408 -12.01 8.07 -19.14
CA TYR A 408 -10.96 8.86 -18.50
C TYR A 408 -11.12 10.33 -18.85
N ALA A 409 -11.13 11.18 -17.82
CA ALA A 409 -11.13 12.62 -17.98
C ALA A 409 -9.82 13.23 -17.46
N CYS A 410 -9.25 14.17 -18.22
CA CYS A 410 -8.13 14.98 -17.78
C CYS A 410 -8.28 16.45 -18.18
N VAL A 411 -7.58 17.33 -17.47
CA VAL A 411 -7.62 18.78 -17.73
C VAL A 411 -7.14 19.07 -19.16
N ALA A 412 -7.93 19.82 -19.92
CA ALA A 412 -7.58 20.19 -21.29
C ALA A 412 -6.42 21.20 -21.31
N ASN A 413 -5.68 21.24 -22.43
CA ASN A 413 -4.61 22.22 -22.59
C ASN A 413 -5.16 23.65 -22.68
N GLY A 414 -4.43 24.61 -22.09
CA GLY A 414 -4.81 26.03 -22.04
C GLY A 414 -5.82 26.39 -20.95
N GLU A 415 -6.12 25.48 -20.02
CA GLU A 415 -6.86 25.81 -18.80
C GLU A 415 -5.95 26.48 -17.76
N ARG A 416 -6.55 27.13 -16.75
CA ARG A 416 -5.81 27.67 -15.59
C ARG A 416 -5.07 26.57 -14.80
N TYR A 417 -5.53 25.34 -14.92
CA TYR A 417 -4.94 24.18 -14.27
C TYR A 417 -3.97 23.48 -15.21
N GLN A 418 -3.06 22.71 -14.63
CA GLN A 418 -2.05 22.02 -15.41
C GLN A 418 -2.68 21.04 -16.40
N ALA A 419 -2.32 21.19 -17.67
CA ALA A 419 -2.78 20.34 -18.74
C ALA A 419 -2.48 18.86 -18.43
N TYR A 420 -3.38 17.98 -18.87
CA TYR A 420 -3.29 16.53 -18.74
C TYR A 420 -3.41 15.96 -17.34
N THR A 421 -3.57 16.81 -16.31
CA THR A 421 -3.83 16.34 -14.94
C THR A 421 -5.08 15.44 -14.93
N PRO A 422 -4.97 14.19 -14.45
CA PRO A 422 -6.12 13.31 -14.28
C PRO A 422 -7.19 13.97 -13.41
N ALA A 423 -8.44 13.92 -13.86
CA ALA A 423 -9.61 14.42 -13.13
C ALA A 423 -10.36 13.28 -12.48
N TRP A 424 -10.78 12.30 -13.28
CA TRP A 424 -11.45 11.09 -12.81
C TRP A 424 -11.37 9.97 -13.85
N THR A 425 -11.62 8.74 -13.40
CA THR A 425 -11.72 7.55 -14.26
C THR A 425 -12.87 6.65 -13.80
N ILE A 426 -13.52 5.97 -14.75
CA ILE A 426 -14.55 4.95 -14.50
C ILE A 426 -14.16 3.69 -15.26
N PHE A 427 -14.07 2.57 -14.56
CA PHE A 427 -13.76 1.27 -15.15
C PHE A 427 -15.03 0.49 -15.49
N PHE A 428 -15.02 -0.19 -16.63
CA PHE A 428 -16.05 -1.15 -17.03
C PHE A 428 -15.48 -2.58 -16.95
N SER A 429 -15.00 -2.96 -15.77
CA SER A 429 -14.29 -4.22 -15.51
C SER A 429 -15.21 -5.43 -15.62
N ASN A 430 -16.47 -5.31 -15.20
CA ASN A 430 -17.46 -6.37 -15.39
C ASN A 430 -17.98 -6.40 -16.83
N ARG A 431 -17.33 -7.19 -17.69
CA ARG A 431 -17.70 -7.32 -19.12
C ARG A 431 -19.09 -7.91 -19.37
N ARG A 432 -19.67 -8.59 -18.38
CA ARG A 432 -20.99 -9.21 -18.49
C ARG A 432 -22.11 -8.24 -18.09
N ALA A 433 -21.81 -7.27 -17.24
CA ALA A 433 -22.76 -6.22 -16.87
C ALA A 433 -22.77 -5.13 -17.96
N LYS A 434 -23.96 -4.79 -18.45
CA LYS A 434 -24.12 -3.56 -19.23
C LYS A 434 -24.14 -2.40 -18.24
N PRO A 435 -23.29 -1.37 -18.42
CA PRO A 435 -23.36 -0.20 -17.58
C PRO A 435 -24.73 0.46 -17.76
N GLN A 436 -25.36 0.83 -16.66
CA GLN A 436 -26.66 1.47 -16.69
C GLN A 436 -26.46 2.96 -16.94
N MET A 437 -26.97 3.43 -18.07
CA MET A 437 -26.69 4.77 -18.60
C MET A 437 -28.00 5.40 -19.10
N GLU A 438 -28.17 6.70 -18.87
CA GLU A 438 -29.30 7.47 -19.36
C GLU A 438 -28.83 8.77 -20.00
N CYS A 439 -29.30 9.07 -21.21
CA CYS A 439 -29.08 10.34 -21.86
C CYS A 439 -30.19 11.32 -21.46
N LEU A 440 -29.83 12.43 -20.80
CA LEU A 440 -30.75 13.50 -20.45
C LEU A 440 -30.63 14.66 -21.43
N GLY A 441 -31.50 14.67 -22.44
CA GLY A 441 -31.40 15.60 -23.57
C GLY A 441 -30.15 15.35 -24.42
N ASP A 442 -29.68 16.39 -25.12
CA ASP A 442 -28.66 16.21 -26.16
C ASP A 442 -27.20 16.19 -25.64
N TYR A 443 -26.98 16.66 -24.41
CA TYR A 443 -25.63 16.97 -23.92
C TYR A 443 -25.32 16.44 -22.52
N LYS A 444 -26.20 15.63 -21.92
CA LYS A 444 -25.96 15.06 -20.60
C LYS A 444 -26.08 13.55 -20.63
N LEU A 445 -25.13 12.89 -19.98
CA LEU A 445 -25.12 11.46 -19.74
C LEU A 445 -25.04 11.21 -18.25
N ILE A 446 -25.97 10.42 -17.72
CA ILE A 446 -25.90 9.88 -16.37
C ILE A 446 -25.42 8.43 -16.45
N ILE A 447 -24.49 8.07 -15.57
CA ILE A 447 -24.03 6.71 -15.39
C ILE A 447 -24.32 6.29 -13.95
N TYR A 448 -25.04 5.17 -13.78
CA TYR A 448 -25.45 4.67 -12.47
C TYR A 448 -24.50 3.59 -11.95
N GLU A 449 -24.37 3.53 -10.62
CA GLU A 449 -23.61 2.50 -9.88
C GLU A 449 -22.22 2.21 -10.48
N THR A 450 -21.41 3.27 -10.58
CA THR A 450 -20.11 3.25 -11.25
C THR A 450 -18.95 3.05 -10.28
N SER A 451 -17.92 2.34 -10.76
CA SER A 451 -16.58 2.33 -10.14
C SER A 451 -15.82 3.62 -10.48
N LEU A 452 -16.33 4.75 -9.99
CA LEU A 452 -15.72 6.07 -10.17
C LEU A 452 -14.51 6.25 -9.26
N TYR A 453 -13.44 6.83 -9.79
CA TYR A 453 -12.26 7.26 -9.05
C TYR A 453 -11.98 8.72 -9.39
N THR A 454 -11.83 9.56 -8.38
CA THR A 454 -11.62 11.01 -8.53
C THR A 454 -10.23 11.41 -8.05
N PHE A 455 -9.58 12.33 -8.76
CA PHE A 455 -8.20 12.73 -8.49
C PHE A 455 -8.10 14.23 -8.15
N GLY A 456 -8.40 14.57 -6.90
CA GLY A 456 -8.33 15.93 -6.37
C GLY A 456 -9.61 16.36 -5.66
N ASP A 457 -9.47 17.18 -4.61
CA ASP A 457 -10.59 17.62 -3.76
C ASP A 457 -11.73 18.29 -4.54
N ARG A 458 -11.41 18.96 -5.64
CA ARG A 458 -12.42 19.65 -6.47
C ARG A 458 -13.45 18.71 -7.09
N TYR A 459 -13.12 17.43 -7.24
CA TYR A 459 -14.02 16.42 -7.82
C TYR A 459 -14.78 15.67 -6.73
N LEU A 460 -14.69 16.08 -5.45
CA LEU A 460 -15.50 15.56 -4.36
C LEU A 460 -16.83 16.34 -4.25
N THR A 461 -17.57 16.44 -5.36
CA THR A 461 -18.85 17.14 -5.41
C THR A 461 -20.02 16.18 -5.57
N SER A 462 -21.24 16.62 -5.29
CA SER A 462 -22.45 15.80 -5.48
C SER A 462 -22.66 15.32 -6.92
N LYS A 463 -22.05 15.99 -7.91
CA LYS A 463 -22.03 15.57 -9.32
C LYS A 463 -21.16 14.34 -9.58
N HIS A 464 -20.17 14.12 -8.71
CA HIS A 464 -19.24 13.02 -8.74
C HIS A 464 -19.70 11.89 -7.81
N ASN A 465 -21.01 11.66 -7.73
CA ASN A 465 -21.56 10.58 -6.93
C ASN A 465 -21.45 9.26 -7.70
N PRO A 466 -20.75 8.24 -7.17
CA PRO A 466 -20.61 6.95 -7.84
C PRO A 466 -21.95 6.31 -8.21
N ARG A 467 -23.02 6.55 -7.42
CA ARG A 467 -24.37 6.01 -7.68
C ARG A 467 -25.07 6.68 -8.86
N CYS A 468 -24.75 7.94 -9.14
CA CYS A 468 -25.39 8.76 -10.17
C CYS A 468 -24.38 9.82 -10.65
N PHE A 469 -23.52 9.42 -11.58
CA PHE A 469 -22.45 10.26 -12.10
C PHE A 469 -22.90 11.02 -13.34
N GLU A 470 -22.83 12.35 -13.31
CA GLU A 470 -23.29 13.22 -14.41
C GLU A 470 -22.12 13.73 -15.26
N ILE A 471 -22.18 13.50 -16.57
CA ILE A 471 -21.25 14.05 -17.56
C ILE A 471 -21.99 15.07 -18.42
N THR A 472 -21.45 16.29 -18.53
CA THR A 472 -21.97 17.34 -19.42
C THR A 472 -21.03 17.58 -20.60
N PHE A 473 -21.51 17.25 -21.81
CA PHE A 473 -20.79 17.47 -23.07
C PHE A 473 -20.85 18.94 -23.49
N ARG A 474 -19.82 19.40 -24.21
CA ARG A 474 -19.84 20.73 -24.81
C ARG A 474 -20.70 20.74 -26.07
N HIS A 475 -21.43 21.83 -26.26
CA HIS A 475 -22.05 22.16 -27.53
C HIS A 475 -20.96 22.28 -28.60
N ARG A 476 -21.05 21.53 -29.69
CA ARG A 476 -20.36 21.91 -30.93
C ARG A 476 -21.05 23.18 -31.40
N GLN A 477 -20.48 24.35 -31.13
CA GLN A 477 -20.90 25.53 -31.89
C GLN A 477 -20.60 25.20 -33.35
N GLY A 478 -21.65 25.17 -34.17
CA GLY A 478 -21.47 25.03 -35.60
C GLY A 478 -20.48 26.08 -36.07
N THR A 479 -19.53 25.67 -36.89
CA THR A 479 -18.74 26.58 -37.72
C THR A 479 -19.72 27.35 -38.60
N THR A 480 -20.30 28.44 -38.08
CA THR A 480 -20.78 29.52 -38.93
C THR A 480 -19.55 30.13 -39.55
N GLN A 481 -19.35 29.79 -40.83
CA GLN A 481 -18.46 30.47 -41.75
C GLN A 481 -18.70 31.98 -41.64
N SER A 482 -17.62 32.73 -41.45
CA SER A 482 -17.51 34.15 -41.82
C SER A 482 -16.19 34.34 -42.51
#